data_AF-A0A9P6LH67-F1
#
_entry.id   AF-A0A9P6LH67-F1
#
_cell.length_a   1.000
_cell.length_b   1.000
_cell.length_c   1.000
_cell.angle_alpha   90.00
_cell.angle_beta   90.00
_cell.angle_gamma   90.00
#
_symmetry.space_group_name_H-M   'P 1'
#
loop_
_entity.id
_entity.type
_entity.pdbx_description
1 polymer ?
#
loop_
_entity_poly.entity_id
_entity_poly.type
_entity_poly.pdbx_seq_one_letter_code
_entity_poly.pdbx_strand_id
1 'polypeptide(L)'
;MIFDANAVDILNPWTLMPNDLAKTLNQINTLRAQDTLEPSTKTRMEGLSAVLSLLEEATPDSWASEVATNANVWLSPGHLSEDPETKAAWKAMMMAFLNATVLYAVNSLAGLHGTPARLAAFSQGPRQYLVGRETAAYDALMSSIRLLFSQRVQRRCQEGHRPFESPATSAGLLHKFVIWPMVVGGIQAALVHHDDEGAGFLCSGMQSVGEELGTVSIIDGARLVEKLRQSQRNGLEPRSWDELFDGAPLFLM
;
A
#
# COMPACT_ATOMS: atom_id res chain seq x y z
N MET A 1 9.83 34.05 14.69
CA MET A 1 10.50 33.24 13.67
C MET A 1 10.79 31.89 14.31
N ILE A 2 9.86 30.93 14.23
CA ILE A 2 10.02 29.61 14.89
C ILE A 2 9.46 28.55 13.92
N PHE A 3 10.15 28.37 12.81
CA PHE A 3 10.16 27.11 12.09
C PHE A 3 11.61 26.89 11.74
N ASP A 4 12.23 25.99 12.50
CA ASP A 4 13.62 25.61 12.33
C ASP A 4 13.73 24.87 10.99
N ALA A 5 14.54 25.39 10.07
CA ALA A 5 14.66 24.88 8.70
C ALA A 5 15.25 23.46 8.64
N ASN A 6 15.76 22.95 9.78
CA ASN A 6 16.28 21.59 9.93
C ASN A 6 15.21 20.54 10.28
N ALA A 7 13.94 20.91 10.46
CA ALA A 7 12.86 19.98 10.77
C ALA A 7 12.14 19.39 9.53
N VAL A 8 12.57 19.75 8.32
CA VAL A 8 11.76 19.58 7.10
C VAL A 8 11.81 18.18 6.48
N ASP A 9 12.71 17.28 6.89
CA ASP A 9 12.80 15.94 6.24
C ASP A 9 12.24 14.77 7.09
N ILE A 10 11.73 15.04 8.28
CA ILE A 10 11.28 14.02 9.25
C ILE A 10 9.87 13.47 8.91
N LEU A 11 9.11 14.20 8.09
CA LEU A 11 7.71 13.92 7.78
C LEU A 11 7.50 13.27 6.42
N ASN A 12 8.56 12.90 5.71
CA ASN A 12 8.41 12.28 4.39
C ASN A 12 8.31 10.75 4.54
N PRO A 13 7.09 10.15 4.52
CA PRO A 13 6.92 8.70 4.64
C PRO A 13 7.61 7.93 3.51
N TRP A 14 7.92 8.59 2.39
CA TRP A 14 8.62 8.01 1.25
C TRP A 14 10.07 7.65 1.54
N THR A 15 10.67 8.22 2.59
CA THR A 15 12.03 7.82 3.05
C THR A 15 12.06 6.41 3.64
N LEU A 16 10.91 5.84 4.00
CA LEU A 16 10.78 4.47 4.49
C LEU A 16 10.61 3.46 3.35
N MET A 17 10.24 3.93 2.15
CA MET A 17 10.10 3.10 0.96
C MET A 17 11.49 2.81 0.37
N PRO A 18 11.82 1.57 -0.02
CA PRO A 18 13.10 1.29 -0.63
C PRO A 18 13.14 1.93 -2.02
N ASN A 19 14.34 2.29 -2.46
CA ASN A 19 14.52 2.87 -3.78
C ASN A 19 14.06 1.92 -4.87
N ASP A 20 14.22 0.62 -4.68
CA ASP A 20 13.81 -0.37 -5.68
C ASP A 20 12.29 -0.44 -5.83
N LEU A 21 11.52 -0.33 -4.75
CA LEU A 21 10.05 -0.24 -4.88
C LEU A 21 9.62 1.07 -5.53
N ALA A 22 10.31 2.17 -5.22
CA ALA A 22 10.06 3.46 -5.87
C ALA A 22 10.32 3.40 -7.38
N LYS A 23 11.41 2.76 -7.80
CA LYS A 23 11.71 2.50 -9.21
C LYS A 23 10.64 1.63 -9.85
N THR A 24 10.19 0.58 -9.18
CA THR A 24 9.12 -0.29 -9.68
C THR A 24 7.80 0.46 -9.87
N LEU A 25 7.42 1.31 -8.91
CA LEU A 25 6.23 2.17 -9.05
C LEU A 25 6.35 3.11 -10.24
N ASN A 26 7.49 3.81 -10.38
CA ASN A 26 7.76 4.66 -11.54
C ASN A 26 7.69 3.89 -12.87
N GLN A 27 8.18 2.65 -12.90
CA GLN A 27 8.10 1.79 -14.07
C GLN A 27 6.65 1.43 -14.40
N ILE A 28 5.82 1.10 -13.41
CA ILE A 28 4.38 0.84 -13.60
C ILE A 28 3.69 2.08 -14.22
N ASN A 29 3.96 3.27 -13.69
CA ASN A 29 3.35 4.50 -14.19
C ASN A 29 3.84 4.88 -15.58
N THR A 30 5.12 4.64 -15.88
CA THR A 30 5.68 4.84 -17.22
C THR A 30 4.98 3.92 -18.23
N LEU A 31 4.80 2.64 -17.88
CA LEU A 31 4.09 1.68 -18.71
C LEU A 31 2.61 2.08 -18.91
N ARG A 32 1.93 2.58 -17.87
CA ARG A 32 0.55 3.09 -17.98
C ARG A 32 0.45 4.30 -18.90
N ALA A 33 1.37 5.25 -18.76
CA ALA A 33 1.43 6.44 -19.62
C ALA A 33 1.72 6.07 -21.08
N GLN A 34 2.62 5.11 -21.32
CA GLN A 34 2.90 4.59 -22.65
C GLN A 34 1.69 3.90 -23.28
N ASP A 35 0.96 3.05 -22.54
CA ASP A 35 -0.25 2.38 -23.04
C ASP A 35 -1.37 3.38 -23.40
N THR A 36 -1.41 4.55 -22.76
CA THR A 36 -2.35 5.64 -23.10
C THR A 36 -2.01 6.28 -24.45
N LEU A 37 -0.72 6.38 -24.79
CA LEU A 37 -0.24 6.99 -26.04
C LEU A 37 -0.25 5.98 -27.20
N GLU A 38 0.19 4.75 -26.95
CA GLU A 38 0.32 3.68 -27.93
C GLU A 38 -0.19 2.35 -27.34
N PRO A 39 -1.52 2.09 -27.40
CA PRO A 39 -2.12 0.91 -26.78
C PRO A 39 -1.59 -0.38 -27.37
N SER A 40 -0.98 -1.24 -26.53
CA SER A 40 -0.44 -2.53 -26.96
C SER A 40 -0.55 -3.56 -25.85
N THR A 41 -1.50 -4.49 -26.00
CA THR A 41 -1.72 -5.58 -25.03
C THR A 41 -0.45 -6.43 -24.84
N LYS A 42 0.32 -6.67 -25.90
CA LYS A 42 1.55 -7.46 -25.81
C LYS A 42 2.61 -6.75 -24.98
N THR A 43 2.93 -5.50 -25.31
CA THR A 43 3.93 -4.68 -24.61
C THR A 43 3.56 -4.51 -23.14
N ARG A 44 2.27 -4.30 -22.86
CA ARG A 44 1.74 -4.16 -21.51
C ARG A 44 1.87 -5.43 -20.67
N MET A 45 1.58 -6.60 -21.25
CA MET A 45 1.72 -7.88 -20.55
C MET A 45 3.19 -8.29 -20.34
N GLU A 46 4.07 -7.98 -21.30
CA GLU A 46 5.52 -8.13 -21.14
C GLU A 46 6.03 -7.22 -20.01
N GLY A 47 5.58 -5.96 -19.98
CA GLY A 47 5.89 -5.01 -18.91
C GLY A 47 5.39 -5.47 -17.54
N LEU A 48 4.16 -5.98 -17.44
CA LEU A 48 3.62 -6.54 -16.21
C LEU A 48 4.45 -7.74 -15.74
N SER A 49 4.81 -8.66 -16.64
CA SER A 49 5.64 -9.80 -16.29
C SER A 49 7.01 -9.37 -15.74
N ALA A 50 7.65 -8.38 -16.37
CA ALA A 50 8.94 -7.85 -15.90
C ALA A 50 8.83 -7.20 -14.52
N VAL A 51 7.80 -6.38 -14.30
CA VAL A 51 7.52 -5.77 -12.99
C VAL A 51 7.28 -6.83 -11.91
N LEU A 52 6.50 -7.85 -12.24
CA LEU A 52 6.19 -8.92 -11.30
C LEU A 52 7.43 -9.75 -10.95
N SER A 53 8.35 -10.01 -11.89
CA SER A 53 9.62 -10.67 -11.59
C SER A 53 10.51 -9.83 -10.65
N LEU A 54 10.61 -8.52 -10.87
CA LEU A 54 11.35 -7.62 -9.96
C LEU A 54 10.78 -7.65 -8.53
N LEU A 55 9.47 -7.71 -8.40
CA LEU A 55 8.80 -7.79 -7.09
C LEU A 55 8.95 -9.16 -6.41
N GLU A 56 9.26 -10.24 -7.13
CA GLU A 56 9.56 -11.56 -6.53
C GLU A 56 10.95 -11.60 -5.90
N GLU A 57 11.90 -10.87 -6.49
CA GLU A 57 13.27 -10.78 -5.97
C GLU A 57 13.35 -9.87 -4.74
N ALA A 58 12.38 -8.97 -4.57
CA ALA A 58 12.28 -8.09 -3.41
C ALA A 58 11.89 -8.88 -2.15
N THR A 59 12.73 -8.82 -1.11
CA THR A 59 12.45 -9.44 0.19
C THR A 59 12.31 -8.39 1.29
N PRO A 60 11.51 -8.66 2.35
CA PRO A 60 11.50 -7.79 3.53
C PRO A 60 12.88 -7.61 4.16
N ASP A 61 13.75 -8.63 4.09
CA ASP A 61 15.08 -8.58 4.67
C ASP A 61 16.05 -7.71 3.84
N SER A 62 15.99 -7.75 2.50
CA SER A 62 16.76 -6.85 1.64
C SER A 62 16.33 -5.38 1.83
N TRP A 63 15.04 -5.16 2.02
CA TRP A 63 14.50 -3.83 2.29
C TRP A 63 14.88 -3.32 3.69
N ALA A 64 14.82 -4.17 4.71
CA ALA A 64 15.26 -3.80 6.06
C ALA A 64 16.74 -3.39 6.08
N SER A 65 17.58 -4.06 5.28
CA SER A 65 18.98 -3.68 5.09
C SER A 65 19.11 -2.28 4.45
N GLU A 66 18.32 -1.98 3.42
CA GLU A 66 18.37 -0.67 2.74
C GLU A 66 17.90 0.48 3.64
N VAL A 67 16.80 0.30 4.38
CA VAL A 67 16.30 1.31 5.31
C VAL A 67 17.26 1.51 6.48
N ALA A 68 17.92 0.44 6.96
CA ALA A 68 18.94 0.54 8.00
C ALA A 68 20.17 1.36 7.54
N THR A 69 20.50 1.34 6.24
CA THR A 69 21.59 2.15 5.69
C THR A 69 21.23 3.63 5.48
N ASN A 70 19.94 3.99 5.47
CA ASN A 70 19.49 5.37 5.40
C ASN A 70 19.47 6.01 6.82
N ALA A 71 20.59 6.62 7.20
CA ALA A 71 20.83 7.23 8.52
C ALA A 71 19.87 8.37 8.92
N ASN A 72 19.05 8.89 8.00
CA ASN A 72 18.08 9.96 8.26
C ASN A 72 16.68 9.46 8.63
N VAL A 73 16.45 8.15 8.54
CA VAL A 73 15.17 7.56 8.93
C VAL A 73 15.21 7.32 10.43
N TRP A 74 14.56 8.18 11.22
CA TRP A 74 14.49 8.05 12.69
C TRP A 74 13.83 6.74 13.15
N LEU A 75 13.13 6.07 12.23
CA LEU A 75 12.54 4.76 12.40
C LEU A 75 13.42 3.64 11.80
N SER A 76 14.68 3.85 11.43
CA SER A 76 15.47 2.78 10.81
C SER A 76 15.64 1.61 11.79
N PRO A 77 15.62 0.35 11.31
CA PRO A 77 15.73 -0.82 12.19
C PRO A 77 16.95 -0.78 13.14
N GLY A 78 18.04 -0.11 12.74
CA GLY A 78 19.26 0.04 13.55
C GLY A 78 19.18 1.07 14.68
N HIS A 79 18.17 1.94 14.69
CA HIS A 79 17.91 2.92 15.76
C HIS A 79 16.74 2.53 16.67
N LEU A 80 16.09 1.41 16.36
CA LEU A 80 14.94 0.92 17.08
C LEU A 80 15.31 -0.28 17.93
N SER A 81 14.56 -0.49 19.01
CA SER A 81 14.74 -1.63 19.88
C SER A 81 14.79 -2.93 19.08
N GLU A 82 15.77 -3.79 19.41
CA GLU A 82 15.91 -5.18 18.93
C GLU A 82 14.71 -6.08 19.33
N ASP A 83 13.63 -5.49 19.86
CA ASP A 83 12.49 -6.25 20.34
C ASP A 83 11.76 -6.96 19.17
N PRO A 84 11.31 -8.21 19.38
CA PRO A 84 10.64 -8.99 18.34
C PRO A 84 9.38 -8.34 17.77
N GLU A 85 8.67 -7.51 18.55
CA GLU A 85 7.43 -6.86 18.14
C GLU A 85 7.71 -5.76 17.10
N THR A 86 8.74 -4.93 17.34
CA THR A 86 9.21 -3.92 16.40
C THR A 86 9.70 -4.53 15.09
N LYS A 87 10.45 -5.63 15.17
CA LYS A 87 10.89 -6.36 13.97
C LYS A 87 9.69 -6.92 13.18
N ALA A 88 8.69 -7.46 13.87
CA ALA A 88 7.47 -7.96 13.23
C ALA A 88 6.67 -6.83 12.58
N ALA A 89 6.54 -5.67 13.24
CA ALA A 89 5.86 -4.49 12.70
C ALA A 89 6.54 -3.97 11.42
N TRP A 90 7.87 -3.93 11.42
CA TRP A 90 8.65 -3.58 10.24
C TRP A 90 8.41 -4.53 9.07
N LYS A 91 8.48 -5.83 9.32
CA LYS A 91 8.17 -6.85 8.30
C LYS A 91 6.73 -6.71 7.79
N ALA A 92 5.78 -6.41 8.67
CA ALA A 92 4.38 -6.20 8.29
C ALA A 92 4.22 -4.97 7.39
N MET A 93 4.82 -3.83 7.75
CA MET A 93 4.81 -2.64 6.91
C MET A 93 5.41 -2.93 5.53
N MET A 94 6.53 -3.64 5.50
CA MET A 94 7.20 -3.99 4.25
C MET A 94 6.34 -4.91 3.37
N MET A 95 5.76 -5.94 3.97
CA MET A 95 4.84 -6.84 3.28
C MET A 95 3.60 -6.09 2.77
N ALA A 96 3.08 -5.11 3.52
CA ALA A 96 1.95 -4.31 3.06
C ALA A 96 2.29 -3.53 1.78
N PHE A 97 3.43 -2.83 1.75
CA PHE A 97 3.86 -2.11 0.56
C PHE A 97 4.15 -3.02 -0.64
N LEU A 98 4.88 -4.13 -0.43
CA LEU A 98 5.20 -5.06 -1.51
C LEU A 98 3.93 -5.61 -2.17
N ASN A 99 2.99 -6.10 -1.35
CA ASN A 99 1.76 -6.68 -1.86
C ASN A 99 0.83 -5.62 -2.46
N ALA A 100 0.78 -4.41 -1.90
CA ALA A 100 0.07 -3.30 -2.53
C ALA A 100 0.67 -2.95 -3.91
N THR A 101 1.99 -2.98 -4.08
CA THR A 101 2.62 -2.75 -5.39
C THR A 101 2.32 -3.85 -6.39
N VAL A 102 2.27 -5.12 -5.97
CA VAL A 102 1.81 -6.23 -6.83
C VAL A 102 0.38 -5.96 -7.30
N LEU A 103 -0.53 -5.63 -6.40
CA LEU A 103 -1.95 -5.38 -6.71
C LEU A 103 -2.12 -4.14 -7.60
N TYR A 104 -1.33 -3.11 -7.35
CA TYR A 104 -1.30 -1.90 -8.18
C TYR A 104 -0.80 -2.20 -9.60
N ALA A 105 0.29 -2.96 -9.75
CA ALA A 105 0.82 -3.38 -11.04
C ALA A 105 -0.21 -4.18 -11.84
N VAL A 106 -0.81 -5.20 -11.21
CA VAL A 106 -1.83 -6.05 -11.83
C VAL A 106 -2.99 -5.20 -12.29
N ASN A 107 -3.56 -4.35 -11.44
CA ASN A 107 -4.73 -3.60 -11.86
C ASN A 107 -4.41 -2.48 -12.87
N SER A 108 -3.22 -1.89 -12.81
CA SER A 108 -2.82 -0.81 -13.74
C SER A 108 -2.51 -1.36 -15.13
N LEU A 109 -1.91 -2.55 -15.22
CA LEU A 109 -1.41 -3.11 -16.48
C LEU A 109 -2.29 -4.24 -17.04
N ALA A 110 -2.94 -5.04 -16.19
CA ALA A 110 -3.94 -6.01 -16.65
C ALA A 110 -5.37 -5.44 -16.65
N GLY A 111 -5.60 -4.27 -16.04
CA GLY A 111 -6.91 -3.65 -15.89
C GLY A 111 -7.66 -4.08 -14.62
N LEU A 112 -8.68 -3.30 -14.26
CA LEU A 112 -9.57 -3.59 -13.11
C LEU A 112 -10.40 -4.86 -13.34
N HIS A 113 -10.89 -5.46 -12.25
CA HIS A 113 -11.78 -6.61 -12.31
C HIS A 113 -13.00 -6.34 -13.20
N GLY A 114 -13.44 -7.34 -13.96
CA GLY A 114 -14.58 -7.21 -14.88
C GLY A 114 -14.33 -6.42 -16.17
N THR A 115 -13.18 -5.76 -16.34
CA THR A 115 -12.93 -4.92 -17.52
C THR A 115 -12.57 -5.73 -18.78
N PRO A 116 -12.88 -5.23 -19.99
CA PRO A 116 -12.47 -5.87 -21.26
C PRO A 116 -10.96 -6.03 -21.39
N ALA A 117 -10.19 -5.06 -20.88
CA ALA A 117 -8.73 -5.12 -20.84
C ALA A 117 -8.23 -6.32 -20.03
N ARG A 118 -8.90 -6.59 -18.90
CA ARG A 118 -8.61 -7.77 -18.07
C ARG A 118 -8.96 -9.05 -18.81
N LEU A 119 -10.14 -9.16 -19.40
CA LEU A 119 -10.51 -10.34 -20.19
C LEU A 119 -9.52 -10.63 -21.35
N ALA A 120 -8.98 -9.58 -21.99
CA ALA A 120 -7.95 -9.68 -23.02
C ALA A 120 -6.56 -10.11 -22.46
N ALA A 121 -6.14 -9.54 -21.33
CA ALA A 121 -4.92 -9.94 -20.64
C ALA A 121 -4.96 -11.42 -20.21
N PHE A 122 -6.11 -11.87 -19.72
CA PHE A 122 -6.32 -13.23 -19.22
C PHE A 122 -6.55 -14.28 -20.32
N SER A 123 -6.62 -13.89 -21.60
CA SER A 123 -6.73 -14.81 -22.73
C SER A 123 -5.40 -15.12 -23.42
N GLN A 124 -4.31 -14.41 -23.10
CA GLN A 124 -2.99 -14.55 -23.76
C GLN A 124 -1.89 -15.18 -22.88
N GLY A 125 -2.19 -15.71 -21.68
CA GLY A 125 -1.20 -16.31 -20.77
C GLY A 125 -1.81 -17.20 -19.67
N PRO A 126 -1.02 -17.67 -18.67
CA PRO A 126 -1.49 -18.59 -17.63
C PRO A 126 -2.39 -17.84 -16.63
N ARG A 127 -3.67 -17.70 -17.00
CA ARG A 127 -4.74 -17.04 -16.22
C ARG A 127 -4.80 -17.46 -14.76
N GLN A 128 -4.51 -18.71 -14.45
CA GLN A 128 -4.51 -19.23 -13.09
C GLN A 128 -3.38 -18.68 -12.22
N TYR A 129 -2.21 -18.41 -12.80
CA TYR A 129 -1.05 -17.89 -12.07
C TYR A 129 -1.30 -16.45 -11.58
N LEU A 130 -1.84 -15.58 -12.44
CA LEU A 130 -2.13 -14.19 -12.06
C LEU A 130 -3.27 -14.08 -11.03
N VAL A 131 -4.35 -14.86 -11.16
CA VAL A 131 -5.45 -14.87 -10.17
C VAL A 131 -4.96 -15.36 -8.81
N GLY A 132 -4.18 -16.46 -8.79
CA GLY A 132 -3.62 -16.99 -7.55
C GLY A 132 -2.68 -16.00 -6.87
N ARG A 133 -1.86 -15.30 -7.67
CA ARG A 133 -0.94 -14.28 -7.17
C ARG A 133 -1.65 -13.03 -6.64
N GLU A 134 -2.69 -12.57 -7.32
CA GLU A 134 -3.51 -11.43 -6.88
C GLU A 134 -4.19 -11.75 -5.54
N THR A 135 -4.79 -12.94 -5.42
CA THR A 135 -5.43 -13.38 -4.17
C THR A 135 -4.42 -13.48 -3.03
N ALA A 136 -3.27 -14.13 -3.26
CA ALA A 136 -2.22 -14.24 -2.25
C ALA A 136 -1.67 -12.87 -1.81
N ALA A 137 -1.52 -11.93 -2.76
CA ALA A 137 -1.09 -10.58 -2.45
C ALA A 137 -2.13 -9.83 -1.60
N TYR A 138 -3.42 -9.95 -1.93
CA TYR A 138 -4.50 -9.37 -1.14
C TYR A 138 -4.51 -9.91 0.31
N ASP A 139 -4.46 -11.23 0.47
CA ASP A 139 -4.47 -11.87 1.79
C ASP A 139 -3.25 -11.45 2.64
N ALA A 140 -2.07 -11.39 2.02
CA ALA A 140 -0.85 -10.95 2.68
C ALA A 140 -0.88 -9.46 3.04
N LEU A 141 -1.42 -8.61 2.17
CA LEU A 141 -1.63 -7.19 2.44
C LEU A 141 -2.56 -6.98 3.64
N MET A 142 -3.73 -7.62 3.63
CA MET A 142 -4.72 -7.50 4.69
C MET A 142 -4.19 -8.01 6.03
N SER A 143 -3.52 -9.15 6.03
CA SER A 143 -2.89 -9.71 7.23
C SER A 143 -1.85 -8.77 7.83
N SER A 144 -1.04 -8.15 6.96
CA SER A 144 0.01 -7.21 7.38
C SER A 144 -0.55 -5.92 7.98
N ILE A 145 -1.58 -5.34 7.35
CA ILE A 145 -2.25 -4.14 7.89
C ILE A 145 -2.95 -4.46 9.21
N ARG A 146 -3.66 -5.60 9.30
CA ARG A 146 -4.32 -6.03 10.55
C ARG A 146 -3.30 -6.21 11.68
N LEU A 147 -2.12 -6.78 11.40
CA LEU A 147 -1.04 -6.91 12.39
C LEU A 147 -0.61 -5.54 12.93
N LEU A 148 -0.32 -4.57 12.06
CA LEU A 148 0.07 -3.21 12.46
C LEU A 148 -0.98 -2.52 13.34
N PHE A 149 -2.26 -2.64 12.98
CA PHE A 149 -3.35 -2.06 13.77
C PHE A 149 -3.60 -2.81 15.08
N SER A 150 -3.38 -4.12 15.13
CA SER A 150 -3.51 -4.90 16.37
C SER A 150 -2.45 -4.51 17.41
N GLN A 151 -1.21 -4.28 16.97
CA GLN A 151 -0.12 -3.80 17.82
C GLN A 151 -0.40 -2.39 18.37
N ARG A 152 -0.98 -1.50 17.55
CA ARG A 152 -1.46 -0.18 18.00
C ARG A 152 -2.46 -0.30 19.16
N VAL A 153 -3.46 -1.18 19.04
CA VAL A 153 -4.49 -1.37 20.08
C VAL A 153 -3.88 -1.94 21.36
N GLN A 154 -3.05 -2.97 21.24
CA GLN A 154 -2.41 -3.62 22.38
C GLN A 154 -1.58 -2.64 23.23
N ARG A 155 -0.88 -1.69 22.58
CA ARG A 155 -0.07 -0.69 23.29
C ARG A 155 -0.87 0.40 23.96
N ARG A 156 -1.94 0.89 23.32
CA ARG A 156 -2.88 1.83 23.99
C ARG A 156 -3.45 1.24 25.29
N CYS A 157 -3.69 -0.07 25.33
CA CYS A 157 -4.15 -0.74 26.56
C CYS A 157 -3.04 -0.87 27.63
N GLN A 158 -1.78 -1.01 27.22
CA GLN A 158 -0.64 -1.15 28.13
C GLN A 158 -0.15 0.20 28.70
N GLU A 159 -0.26 1.29 27.94
CA GLU A 159 0.08 2.66 28.39
C GLU A 159 -0.73 3.10 29.62
N GLY A 160 -1.95 2.56 29.80
CA GLY A 160 -2.74 2.81 31.01
C GLY A 160 -2.20 2.18 32.30
N HIS A 161 -1.18 1.30 32.23
CA HIS A 161 -0.75 0.45 33.35
C HIS A 161 0.75 0.54 33.71
N ARG A 162 1.58 1.39 33.07
CA ARG A 162 3.00 1.53 33.45
C ARG A 162 3.51 2.99 33.41
N PRO A 163 4.24 3.44 34.45
CA PRO A 163 4.95 4.71 34.41
C PRO A 163 6.20 4.59 33.53
N PHE A 164 6.23 5.36 32.43
CA PHE A 164 7.40 6.05 31.88
C PHE A 164 8.76 5.32 31.74
N GLU A 165 8.84 4.03 31.39
CA GLU A 165 10.14 3.41 31.02
C GLU A 165 10.02 2.39 29.88
N SER A 166 9.35 2.74 28.78
CA SER A 166 9.59 2.03 27.52
C SER A 166 9.98 3.05 26.46
N PRO A 167 11.18 2.97 25.85
CA PRO A 167 11.53 3.85 24.75
C PRO A 167 10.43 3.68 23.70
N ALA A 168 10.00 4.78 23.07
CA ALA A 168 8.99 4.75 22.02
C ALA A 168 9.44 3.78 20.91
N THR A 169 9.06 2.52 21.02
CA THR A 169 9.41 1.52 20.00
C THR A 169 8.49 1.79 18.83
N SER A 170 9.07 2.01 17.66
CA SER A 170 8.39 2.44 16.44
C SER A 170 7.20 1.58 16.01
N ALA A 171 7.11 0.32 16.49
CA ALA A 171 6.05 -0.63 16.14
C ALA A 171 4.64 -0.02 16.20
N GLY A 172 4.34 0.71 17.28
CA GLY A 172 3.03 1.35 17.50
C GLY A 172 2.77 2.60 16.64
N LEU A 173 3.75 3.02 15.84
CA LEU A 173 3.66 4.16 14.93
C LEU A 173 3.65 3.74 13.45
N LEU A 174 4.07 2.50 13.14
CA LEU A 174 4.21 2.04 11.75
C LEU A 174 2.87 1.95 11.00
N HIS A 175 1.75 1.80 11.70
CA HIS A 175 0.41 1.83 11.09
C HIS A 175 0.10 3.16 10.38
N LYS A 176 0.79 4.25 10.76
CA LYS A 176 0.63 5.58 10.15
C LYS A 176 1.23 5.68 8.75
N PHE A 177 2.11 4.74 8.37
CA PHE A 177 2.85 4.78 7.11
C PHE A 177 2.25 3.91 6.02
N VAL A 178 1.25 3.08 6.32
CA VAL A 178 0.63 2.15 5.36
C VAL A 178 -0.62 2.72 4.68
N ILE A 179 -0.74 4.04 4.57
CA ILE A 179 -1.92 4.69 3.98
C ILE A 179 -2.15 4.28 2.52
N TRP A 180 -1.11 4.39 1.69
CA TRP A 180 -1.22 3.98 0.28
C TRP A 180 -1.54 2.49 0.14
N PRO A 181 -0.87 1.57 0.87
CA PRO A 181 -1.28 0.17 0.93
C PRO A 181 -2.76 -0.04 1.35
N MET A 182 -3.28 0.75 2.30
CA MET A 182 -4.69 0.67 2.71
C MET A 182 -5.65 1.12 1.61
N VAL A 183 -5.29 2.13 0.81
CA VAL A 183 -6.10 2.55 -0.34
C VAL A 183 -6.13 1.45 -1.40
N VAL A 184 -4.97 0.89 -1.77
CA VAL A 184 -4.90 -0.21 -2.75
C VAL A 184 -5.69 -1.43 -2.26
N GLY A 185 -5.52 -1.80 -0.98
CA GLY A 185 -6.28 -2.89 -0.36
C GLY A 185 -7.78 -2.62 -0.34
N GLY A 186 -8.19 -1.37 -0.10
CA GLY A 186 -9.60 -0.98 -0.05
C GLY A 186 -10.28 -1.06 -1.42
N ILE A 187 -9.56 -0.66 -2.47
CA ILE A 187 -10.02 -0.83 -3.87
C ILE A 187 -10.18 -2.31 -4.18
N GLN A 188 -9.21 -3.15 -3.79
CA GLN A 188 -9.27 -4.60 -3.99
C GLN A 188 -10.43 -5.25 -3.23
N ALA A 189 -10.61 -4.90 -1.96
CA ALA A 189 -11.70 -5.37 -1.13
C ALA A 189 -13.07 -5.02 -1.73
N ALA A 190 -13.24 -3.77 -2.19
CA ALA A 190 -14.51 -3.29 -2.72
C ALA A 190 -14.84 -3.85 -4.13
N LEU A 191 -13.85 -3.85 -5.04
CA LEU A 191 -14.09 -4.08 -6.46
C LEU A 191 -13.77 -5.50 -6.95
N VAL A 192 -12.94 -6.26 -6.23
CA VAL A 192 -12.44 -7.55 -6.70
C VAL A 192 -12.86 -8.69 -5.79
N HIS A 193 -12.62 -8.54 -4.49
CA HIS A 193 -12.89 -9.60 -3.50
C HIS A 193 -14.29 -9.49 -2.90
N HIS A 194 -14.98 -8.37 -3.07
CA HIS A 194 -16.27 -8.06 -2.44
C HIS A 194 -16.26 -8.32 -0.92
N ASP A 195 -15.14 -7.98 -0.29
CA ASP A 195 -14.88 -8.14 1.13
C ASP A 195 -15.35 -6.87 1.87
N ASP A 196 -16.66 -6.83 2.19
CA ASP A 196 -17.30 -5.71 2.86
C ASP A 196 -16.70 -5.42 4.25
N GLU A 197 -16.25 -6.47 4.96
CA GLU A 197 -15.59 -6.34 6.26
C GLU A 197 -14.20 -5.73 6.10
N GLY A 198 -13.40 -6.25 5.17
CA GLY A 198 -12.07 -5.74 4.85
C GLY A 198 -12.11 -4.28 4.40
N ALA A 199 -13.03 -3.93 3.50
CA ALA A 199 -13.24 -2.55 3.06
C ALA A 199 -13.63 -1.64 4.23
N GLY A 200 -14.56 -2.08 5.09
CA GLY A 200 -14.99 -1.33 6.28
C GLY A 200 -13.86 -1.12 7.29
N PHE A 201 -13.05 -2.15 7.53
CA PHE A 201 -11.85 -2.08 8.37
C PHE A 201 -10.85 -1.05 7.85
N LEU A 202 -10.54 -1.08 6.55
CA LEU A 202 -9.59 -0.14 5.93
C LEU A 202 -10.09 1.30 5.93
N CYS A 203 -11.38 1.54 5.63
CA CYS A 203 -11.99 2.86 5.73
C CYS A 203 -11.87 3.44 7.15
N SER A 204 -12.26 2.65 8.16
CA SER A 204 -12.20 3.07 9.56
C SER A 204 -10.77 3.31 10.02
N GLY A 205 -9.84 2.46 9.59
CA GLY A 205 -8.42 2.61 9.87
C GLY A 205 -7.84 3.88 9.28
N MET A 206 -8.13 4.19 8.01
CA MET A 206 -7.67 5.41 7.34
C MET A 206 -8.25 6.67 7.99
N GLN A 207 -9.54 6.68 8.33
CA GLN A 207 -10.14 7.80 9.08
C GLN A 207 -9.42 8.04 10.40
N SER A 208 -9.18 6.97 11.15
CA SER A 208 -8.48 7.07 12.43
C SER A 208 -7.03 7.57 12.28
N VAL A 209 -6.31 7.14 11.24
CA VAL A 209 -4.96 7.66 10.95
C VAL A 209 -5.02 9.13 10.49
N GLY A 210 -6.01 9.50 9.67
CA GLY A 210 -6.22 10.87 9.21
C GLY A 210 -6.51 11.83 10.37
N GLU A 211 -7.32 11.41 11.34
CA GLU A 211 -7.57 12.15 12.59
C GLU A 211 -6.30 12.29 13.44
N GLU A 212 -5.51 11.22 13.57
CA GLU A 212 -4.25 11.24 14.32
C GLU A 212 -3.18 12.17 13.70
N LEU A 213 -3.13 12.24 12.37
CA LEU A 213 -2.11 12.99 11.65
C LEU A 213 -2.59 14.39 11.22
N GLY A 214 -3.88 14.69 11.33
CA GLY A 214 -4.48 15.95 10.86
C GLY A 214 -4.43 16.09 9.33
N THR A 215 -4.44 14.98 8.59
CA THR A 215 -4.22 14.98 7.13
C THR A 215 -5.52 14.67 6.38
N VAL A 216 -6.03 15.70 5.69
CA VAL A 216 -7.28 15.62 4.92
C VAL A 216 -7.19 14.59 3.79
N SER A 217 -6.03 14.47 3.13
CA SER A 217 -5.83 13.52 2.02
C SER A 217 -6.02 12.06 2.41
N ILE A 218 -5.74 11.68 3.66
CA ILE A 218 -5.97 10.31 4.16
C ILE A 218 -7.47 10.05 4.34
N ILE A 219 -8.18 11.07 4.84
CA ILE A 219 -9.64 11.02 4.99
C ILE A 219 -10.30 10.91 3.61
N ASP A 220 -9.76 11.57 2.59
CA ASP A 220 -10.24 11.45 1.22
C ASP A 220 -9.98 10.05 0.63
N GLY A 221 -8.87 9.39 0.97
CA GLY A 221 -8.66 7.97 0.67
C GLY A 221 -9.73 7.05 1.30
N ALA A 222 -10.10 7.30 2.56
CA ALA A 222 -11.19 6.57 3.21
C ALA A 222 -12.55 6.82 2.52
N ARG A 223 -12.84 8.07 2.14
CA ARG A 223 -14.06 8.42 1.41
C ARG A 223 -14.11 7.78 0.03
N LEU A 224 -12.98 7.67 -0.66
CA LEU A 224 -12.89 7.01 -1.95
C LEU A 224 -13.30 5.53 -1.83
N VAL A 225 -12.69 4.78 -0.90
CA VAL A 225 -13.02 3.36 -0.69
C VAL A 225 -14.48 3.19 -0.28
N GLU A 226 -15.00 4.06 0.60
CA GLU A 226 -16.40 4.03 1.01
C GLU A 226 -17.35 4.27 -0.18
N LYS A 227 -17.04 5.24 -1.04
CA LYS A 227 -17.80 5.48 -2.28
C LYS A 227 -17.77 4.27 -3.20
N LEU A 228 -16.61 3.63 -3.39
CA LEU A 228 -16.50 2.42 -4.23
C LEU A 228 -17.35 1.28 -3.68
N ARG A 229 -17.32 1.07 -2.36
CA ARG A 229 -18.18 0.10 -1.67
C ARG A 229 -19.68 0.41 -1.89
N GLN A 230 -20.08 1.68 -1.84
CA GLN A 230 -21.46 2.08 -2.08
C GLN A 230 -21.87 1.95 -3.56
N SER A 231 -20.98 2.33 -4.50
CA SER A 231 -21.20 2.20 -5.94
C SER A 231 -21.37 0.74 -6.34
N GLN A 232 -20.58 -0.17 -5.77
CA GLN A 232 -20.74 -1.62 -5.95
C GLN A 232 -22.15 -2.09 -5.51
N ARG A 233 -22.63 -1.66 -4.34
CA ARG A 233 -24.00 -2.00 -3.87
C ARG A 233 -25.08 -1.49 -4.82
N ASN A 234 -24.79 -0.43 -5.57
CA ASN A 234 -25.69 0.20 -6.53
C ASN A 234 -25.46 -0.27 -7.98
N GLY A 235 -24.53 -1.22 -8.23
CA GLY A 235 -24.23 -1.75 -9.56
C GLY A 235 -23.44 -0.81 -10.48
N LEU A 236 -22.74 0.18 -9.93
CA LEU A 236 -21.86 1.10 -10.66
C LEU A 236 -20.40 0.69 -10.45
N GLU A 237 -19.71 0.29 -11.53
CA GLU A 237 -18.30 -0.11 -11.48
C GLU A 237 -17.42 0.83 -12.32
N PRO A 238 -16.30 1.33 -11.75
CA PRO A 238 -15.33 2.11 -12.50
C PRO A 238 -14.60 1.23 -13.54
N ARG A 239 -14.25 1.80 -14.69
CA ARG A 239 -13.72 1.02 -15.83
C ARG A 239 -12.19 1.00 -15.89
N SER A 240 -11.50 1.88 -15.18
CA SER A 240 -10.04 1.91 -15.13
C SER A 240 -9.49 2.52 -13.83
N TRP A 241 -8.20 2.30 -13.58
CA TRP A 241 -7.49 2.98 -12.49
C TRP A 241 -7.47 4.49 -12.70
N ASP A 242 -7.29 4.98 -13.92
CA ASP A 242 -7.25 6.41 -14.20
C ASP A 242 -8.61 7.08 -13.96
N GLU A 243 -9.74 6.42 -14.29
CA GLU A 243 -11.08 6.89 -13.95
C GLU A 243 -11.30 6.97 -12.42
N LEU A 244 -10.70 6.05 -11.66
CA LEU A 244 -10.85 5.98 -10.21
C LEU A 244 -10.15 7.15 -9.50
N PHE A 245 -9.10 7.71 -10.12
CA PHE A 245 -8.31 8.82 -9.58
C PHE A 245 -8.47 10.13 -10.36
N ASP A 246 -9.44 10.21 -11.27
CA ASP A 246 -9.75 11.46 -11.96
C ASP A 246 -10.14 12.54 -10.94
N GLY A 247 -9.37 13.63 -10.89
CA GLY A 247 -9.49 14.69 -9.88
C GLY A 247 -8.79 14.45 -8.53
N ALA A 248 -8.10 13.33 -8.32
CA ALA A 248 -7.34 13.01 -7.10
C ALA A 248 -5.91 12.52 -7.41
N PRO A 249 -5.03 13.37 -7.95
CA PRO A 249 -3.68 12.99 -8.39
C PRO A 249 -2.72 12.61 -7.25
N LEU A 250 -3.12 12.78 -5.98
CA LEU A 250 -2.34 12.40 -4.80
C LEU A 250 -2.01 10.90 -4.73
N PHE A 251 -2.72 10.07 -5.49
CA PHE A 251 -2.48 8.62 -5.58
C PHE A 251 -1.82 8.21 -6.91
N LEU A 252 -1.58 9.17 -7.81
CA LEU A 252 -0.73 9.04 -8.99
C LEU A 252 0.71 9.39 -8.58
N MET A 253 1.34 8.54 -7.78
CA MET A 253 2.80 8.50 -7.79
C MET A 253 3.26 7.34 -8.63
#